data_AF-A0A6L8DQE3-F1
#
_entry.id   AF-A0A6L8DQE3-F1
#
_cell.length_a   1.000
_cell.length_b   1.000
_cell.length_c   1.000
_cell.angle_alpha   90.00
_cell.angle_beta   90.00
_cell.angle_gamma   90.00
#
_symmetry.space_group_name_H-M   'P 1'
#
loop_
_entity.id
_entity.type
_entity.pdbx_description
1 polymer ?
#
loop_
_entity_poly.entity_id
_entity_poly.type
_entity_poly.pdbx_seq_one_letter_code
_entity_poly.pdbx_strand_id
1 'polypeptide(L)'
;MNVTRLRLENFKRFSDLTIDLSPFAGAPKLVLLIGANGSGKSSVFDAFEYLSAQHKGDAAPPSTRFSEDFSDGFYKGEAYDKFLSYLKKDPASDMAVSCSFGGGFEVGRTNGSSPTTSPTEWDVKSAFYGRSSFRTAPELRATPQTVDIGADADRPRRFIDFDTRFDADIARITEDLLREFWGRDFASDEIKARFVNPINDALARVFGNGSGTTLRLTQMVPALGQKPPDIRFRKGRSTATSSVRTRSRSCAANNRTSSCSATTRLKAICFTRGTWWRRRPRNSTKPSIGGCSRSAWPASATTC
;
A
#
# COMPACT_ATOMS: atom_id res chain seq x y z
N MET A 1 -10.05 8.57 -13.43
CA MET A 1 -8.80 9.37 -13.51
C MET A 1 -7.64 8.41 -13.33
N ASN A 2 -6.60 8.51 -14.14
CA ASN A 2 -5.48 7.56 -14.14
C ASN A 2 -4.16 8.31 -14.08
N VAL A 3 -3.21 7.81 -13.30
CA VAL A 3 -1.83 8.34 -13.28
C VAL A 3 -1.20 8.10 -14.65
N THR A 4 -0.64 9.14 -15.24
CA THR A 4 0.07 9.07 -16.52
C THR A 4 1.57 9.23 -16.34
N ARG A 5 2.04 9.98 -15.35
CA ARG A 5 3.47 10.17 -15.10
C ARG A 5 3.74 10.40 -13.62
N LEU A 6 4.83 9.85 -13.10
CA LEU A 6 5.39 10.18 -11.79
C LEU A 6 6.86 10.56 -11.96
N ARG A 7 7.26 11.72 -11.44
CA ARG A 7 8.64 12.20 -11.46
C ARG A 7 9.13 12.46 -10.04
N LEU A 8 10.29 11.92 -9.71
CA LEU A 8 10.94 12.02 -8.41
C LEU A 8 12.36 12.57 -8.60
N GLU A 9 12.61 13.79 -8.14
CA GLU A 9 13.91 14.44 -8.19
C GLU A 9 14.47 14.58 -6.78
N ASN A 10 15.70 14.11 -6.59
CA ASN A 10 16.41 14.13 -5.32
C ASN A 10 15.58 13.54 -4.14
N PHE A 11 14.76 12.51 -4.44
CA PHE A 11 13.80 11.92 -3.50
C PHE A 11 14.25 10.53 -3.03
N LYS A 12 14.59 10.43 -1.75
CA LYS A 12 15.07 9.26 -1.01
C LYS A 12 16.25 8.57 -1.69
N ARG A 13 15.98 7.55 -2.51
CA ARG A 13 17.03 6.77 -3.21
C ARG A 13 17.25 7.25 -4.64
N PHE A 14 16.32 8.02 -5.18
CA PHE A 14 16.30 8.44 -6.58
C PHE A 14 16.94 9.82 -6.72
N SER A 15 17.90 9.95 -7.64
CA SER A 15 18.40 11.27 -8.04
C SER A 15 17.45 11.91 -9.04
N ASP A 16 17.05 11.14 -10.06
CA ASP A 16 15.95 11.44 -10.98
C ASP A 16 15.31 10.11 -11.38
N LEU A 17 14.03 9.93 -11.09
CA LEU A 17 13.24 8.80 -11.56
C LEU A 17 11.98 9.33 -12.23
N THR A 18 11.76 8.92 -13.46
CA THR A 18 10.49 9.14 -14.17
C THR A 18 9.83 7.80 -14.49
N ILE A 19 8.59 7.62 -14.04
CA ILE A 19 7.71 6.52 -14.44
C ILE A 19 6.68 7.11 -15.40
N ASP A 20 6.82 6.82 -16.69
CA ASP A 20 5.92 7.31 -17.73
C ASP A 20 4.97 6.21 -18.22
N LEU A 21 3.67 6.43 -18.01
CA LEU A 21 2.57 5.57 -18.43
C LEU A 21 1.78 6.18 -19.60
N SER A 22 2.16 7.37 -20.10
CA SER A 22 1.55 7.98 -21.28
C SER A 22 1.73 7.23 -22.60
N PRO A 23 2.80 6.42 -22.82
CA PRO A 23 2.97 5.69 -24.09
C PRO A 23 1.97 4.54 -24.29
N PHE A 24 1.24 4.13 -23.25
CA PHE A 24 0.25 3.07 -23.36
C PHE A 24 -1.00 3.60 -24.06
N ALA A 25 -1.45 2.90 -25.11
CA ALA A 25 -2.63 3.26 -25.91
C ALA A 25 -3.94 3.39 -25.08
N GLY A 26 -3.93 2.89 -23.85
CA GLY A 26 -4.95 3.16 -22.84
C GLY A 26 -4.34 3.16 -21.45
N ALA A 27 -5.06 3.72 -20.48
CA ALA A 27 -4.59 3.76 -19.11
C ALA A 27 -4.41 2.34 -18.54
N PRO A 28 -3.21 2.01 -18.02
CA PRO A 28 -2.95 0.68 -17.50
C PRO A 28 -3.83 0.44 -16.26
N LYS A 29 -4.55 -0.69 -16.27
CA LYS A 29 -5.40 -1.10 -15.14
C LYS A 29 -4.61 -1.64 -13.95
N LEU A 30 -3.41 -2.17 -14.21
CA LEU A 30 -2.53 -2.75 -13.21
C LEU A 30 -1.09 -2.38 -13.54
N VAL A 31 -0.41 -1.75 -12.58
CA VAL A 31 1.02 -1.48 -12.64
C VAL A 31 1.68 -2.26 -11.51
N LEU A 32 2.67 -3.07 -11.84
CA LEU A 32 3.37 -3.90 -10.86
C LEU A 32 4.83 -3.42 -10.73
N LEU A 33 5.18 -2.90 -9.56
CA LEU A 33 6.56 -2.54 -9.22
C LEU A 33 7.29 -3.77 -8.66
N ILE A 34 8.22 -4.33 -9.46
CA ILE A 34 9.05 -5.48 -9.07
C ILE A 34 10.51 -5.04 -8.91
N GLY A 35 11.18 -5.54 -7.89
CA GLY A 35 12.61 -5.30 -7.69
C GLY A 35 13.13 -5.91 -6.39
N ALA A 36 14.45 -6.03 -6.25
CA ALA A 36 15.11 -6.53 -5.04
C ALA A 36 14.80 -5.66 -3.80
N ASN A 37 15.02 -6.21 -2.60
CA ASN A 37 14.91 -5.42 -1.37
C ASN A 37 15.87 -4.22 -1.43
N GLY A 38 15.41 -3.05 -0.99
CA GLY A 38 16.19 -1.81 -1.07
C GLY A 38 16.15 -1.08 -2.42
N SER A 39 15.49 -1.62 -3.46
CA SER A 39 15.41 -0.99 -4.80
C SER A 39 14.59 0.31 -4.87
N GLY A 40 14.10 0.83 -3.76
CA GLY A 40 13.29 2.07 -3.73
C GLY A 40 11.80 1.91 -4.05
N LYS A 41 11.26 0.68 -4.09
CA LYS A 41 9.80 0.45 -4.29
C LYS A 41 8.96 1.22 -3.27
N SER A 42 9.31 1.13 -1.99
CA SER A 42 8.62 1.87 -0.92
C SER A 42 8.72 3.39 -1.10
N SER A 43 9.84 3.88 -1.64
CA SER A 43 10.04 5.31 -1.92
C SER A 43 9.06 5.87 -2.95
N VAL A 44 8.59 5.05 -3.89
CA VAL A 44 7.51 5.46 -4.82
C VAL A 44 6.19 5.67 -4.06
N PHE A 45 5.87 4.82 -3.08
CA PHE A 45 4.68 5.01 -2.24
C PHE A 45 4.82 6.21 -1.29
N ASP A 46 6.00 6.42 -0.73
CA ASP A 46 6.30 7.60 0.09
C ASP A 46 6.11 8.91 -0.69
N ALA A 47 6.38 8.89 -2.01
CA ALA A 47 6.16 10.06 -2.88
C ALA A 47 4.67 10.39 -3.04
N PHE A 48 3.81 9.39 -3.25
CA PHE A 48 2.36 9.60 -3.27
C PHE A 48 1.85 10.09 -1.91
N GLU A 49 2.39 9.56 -0.81
CA GLU A 49 2.06 10.03 0.53
C GLU A 49 2.43 11.51 0.70
N TYR A 50 3.65 11.89 0.27
CA TYR A 50 4.16 13.25 0.31
C TYR A 50 3.29 14.26 -0.47
N LEU A 51 2.75 13.85 -1.63
CA LEU A 51 1.79 14.63 -2.41
C LEU A 51 0.43 14.75 -1.71
N SER A 52 -0.03 13.68 -1.05
CA SER A 52 -1.35 13.65 -0.37
C SER A 52 -1.39 14.38 0.97
N ALA A 53 -0.24 14.59 1.62
CA ALA A 53 -0.16 14.94 3.04
C ALA A 53 -0.76 16.31 3.44
N GLN A 54 -0.88 17.29 2.54
CA GLN A 54 -1.37 18.62 2.91
C GLN A 54 -2.87 18.69 3.21
N HIS A 55 -3.65 17.79 2.64
CA HIS A 55 -5.10 17.88 2.72
C HIS A 55 -5.69 16.96 3.79
N LYS A 56 -4.81 16.31 4.56
CA LYS A 56 -5.19 15.25 5.49
C LYS A 56 -5.78 15.75 6.81
N GLY A 57 -5.64 17.03 7.19
CA GLY A 57 -6.15 17.55 8.48
C GLY A 57 -5.40 16.97 9.70
N ASP A 58 -4.92 15.74 9.59
CA ASP A 58 -3.93 15.09 10.44
C ASP A 58 -2.60 15.80 10.24
N ALA A 59 -2.32 16.74 11.13
CA ALA A 59 -1.04 17.40 11.26
C ALA A 59 0.04 16.38 11.70
N ALA A 60 0.55 15.54 10.79
CA ALA A 60 1.89 14.94 10.88
C ALA A 60 2.19 13.98 9.71
N PRO A 61 3.24 14.19 8.89
CA PRO A 61 3.98 13.03 8.43
C PRO A 61 4.49 12.29 9.68
N PRO A 62 4.49 10.95 9.76
CA PRO A 62 4.90 10.27 10.98
C PRO A 62 6.42 10.41 11.09
N SER A 63 6.91 11.54 11.59
CA SER A 63 8.30 11.67 11.96
C SER A 63 8.49 10.79 13.19
N THR A 64 9.20 9.70 12.95
CA THR A 64 9.93 8.92 13.97
C THR A 64 9.11 8.18 15.02
N ARG A 65 9.54 6.95 15.35
CA ARG A 65 9.20 6.25 16.60
C ARG A 65 9.80 6.96 17.84
N PHE A 66 9.90 8.28 17.80
CA PHE A 66 10.46 9.13 18.83
C PHE A 66 9.42 10.23 19.08
N SER A 67 8.95 10.28 20.33
CA SER A 67 7.94 11.16 20.95
C SER A 67 6.46 10.88 20.61
N GLU A 68 5.75 10.34 21.60
CA GLU A 68 4.29 10.15 21.64
C GLU A 68 3.51 11.44 22.01
N ASP A 69 4.17 12.60 22.16
CA ASP A 69 3.58 13.78 22.81
C ASP A 69 3.30 15.01 21.91
N PHE A 70 3.10 14.86 20.60
CA PHE A 70 2.83 16.02 19.72
C PHE A 70 1.49 15.90 19.00
N SER A 71 0.44 16.39 19.65
CA SER A 71 -0.94 16.44 19.11
C SER A 71 -1.35 17.79 18.52
N ASP A 72 -0.53 18.83 18.56
CA ASP A 72 -0.93 20.15 18.08
C ASP A 72 -0.20 20.54 16.79
N GLY A 73 -0.99 20.57 15.71
CA GLY A 73 -0.94 21.54 14.61
C GLY A 73 0.41 22.02 14.08
N PHE A 74 0.65 21.72 12.80
CA PHE A 74 1.65 22.39 11.95
C PHE A 74 3.11 22.21 12.41
N TYR A 75 3.80 21.25 11.80
CA TYR A 75 5.26 21.16 11.84
C TYR A 75 5.88 22.43 11.26
N LYS A 76 6.20 23.40 12.13
CA LYS A 76 7.14 24.47 11.85
C LYS A 76 8.40 24.19 12.67
N GLY A 77 9.57 24.37 12.05
CA GLY A 77 10.88 24.23 12.70
C GLY A 77 11.53 22.86 12.52
N GLU A 78 12.43 22.52 13.45
CA GLU A 78 13.45 21.48 13.29
C GLU A 78 12.91 20.08 12.92
N ALA A 79 11.73 19.71 13.42
CA ALA A 79 11.12 18.41 13.11
C ALA A 79 10.70 18.31 11.63
N TYR A 80 10.24 19.41 11.04
CA TYR A 80 9.90 19.49 9.62
C TYR A 80 11.15 19.38 8.76
N ASP A 81 12.20 20.10 9.13
CA ASP A 81 13.49 20.08 8.41
C ASP A 81 14.16 18.70 8.50
N LYS A 82 14.03 18.02 9.64
CA LYS A 82 14.47 16.64 9.81
C LYS A 82 13.66 15.67 8.94
N PHE A 83 12.35 15.89 8.80
CA PHE A 83 11.53 15.10 7.89
C PHE A 83 11.90 15.34 6.43
N LEU A 84 12.06 16.59 6.00
CA LEU A 84 12.48 16.92 4.64
C LEU A 84 13.88 16.39 4.34
N SER A 85 14.83 16.50 5.27
CA SER A 85 16.17 15.94 5.10
C SER A 85 16.17 14.42 5.00
N TYR A 86 15.24 13.72 5.66
CA TYR A 86 15.02 12.28 5.46
C TYR A 86 14.48 11.94 4.06
N LEU A 87 13.68 12.83 3.46
CA LEU A 87 13.18 12.66 2.11
C LEU A 87 14.21 13.03 1.04
N LYS A 88 15.14 13.93 1.31
CA LYS A 88 16.20 14.31 0.36
C LYS A 88 17.25 13.20 0.23
N LYS A 89 17.71 12.96 -1.00
CA LYS A 89 18.87 12.09 -1.25
C LYS A 89 20.18 12.85 -1.00
N ASP A 90 20.27 14.04 -1.56
CA ASP A 90 21.33 15.03 -1.38
C ASP A 90 20.75 16.21 -0.58
N PRO A 91 21.26 16.49 0.63
CA PRO A 91 20.76 17.57 1.47
C PRO A 91 21.01 18.97 0.87
N ALA A 92 22.01 19.12 0.00
CA ALA A 92 22.36 20.40 -0.62
C ALA A 92 21.43 20.78 -1.78
N SER A 93 20.77 19.80 -2.38
CA SER A 93 19.90 19.99 -3.53
C SER A 93 18.43 20.10 -3.14
N ASP A 94 17.64 20.74 -3.99
CA ASP A 94 16.19 20.76 -3.86
C ASP A 94 15.60 19.40 -4.23
N MET A 95 14.47 19.06 -3.62
CA MET A 95 13.73 17.84 -3.91
C MET A 95 12.37 18.20 -4.49
N ALA A 96 11.98 17.52 -5.56
CA ALA A 96 10.69 17.68 -6.20
C ALA A 96 10.02 16.33 -6.44
N VAL A 97 8.71 16.30 -6.22
CA VAL A 97 7.85 15.17 -6.57
C VAL A 97 6.72 15.73 -7.41
N SER A 98 6.48 15.17 -8.60
CA SER A 98 5.30 15.52 -9.39
C SER A 98 4.60 14.29 -9.96
N CYS A 99 3.28 14.38 -10.07
CA CYS A 99 2.43 13.35 -10.61
C CYS A 99 1.45 13.97 -11.60
N SER A 100 1.49 13.50 -12.84
CA SER A 100 0.56 13.87 -13.90
C SER A 100 -0.52 12.81 -14.06
N PHE A 101 -1.69 13.25 -14.50
CA PHE A 101 -2.86 12.40 -14.69
C PHE A 101 -3.48 12.62 -16.07
N GLY A 102 -4.29 11.66 -16.50
CA GLY A 102 -5.08 11.81 -17.73
C GLY A 102 -6.00 13.03 -17.64
N GLY A 103 -6.07 13.81 -18.72
CA GLY A 103 -6.84 15.07 -18.77
C GLY A 103 -6.02 16.33 -18.48
N GLY A 104 -4.69 16.22 -18.39
CA GLY A 104 -3.80 17.37 -18.22
C GLY A 104 -3.62 17.83 -16.77
N PHE A 105 -4.15 17.08 -15.82
CA PHE A 105 -4.04 17.42 -14.40
C PHE A 105 -2.64 17.08 -13.88
N GLU A 106 -2.10 17.94 -13.02
CA GLU A 106 -0.80 17.74 -12.38
C GLU A 106 -0.83 18.18 -10.92
N VAL A 107 -0.14 17.40 -10.09
CA VAL A 107 0.13 17.70 -8.68
C VAL A 107 1.63 17.62 -8.45
N GLY A 108 2.24 18.72 -8.04
CA GLY A 108 3.67 18.81 -7.77
C GLY A 108 3.98 19.37 -6.39
N ARG A 109 5.12 19.02 -5.81
CA ARG A 109 5.59 19.58 -4.54
C ARG A 109 7.11 19.67 -4.51
N THR A 110 7.64 20.83 -4.12
CA THR A 110 9.08 21.10 -4.04
C THR A 110 9.46 21.56 -2.63
N ASN A 111 10.45 20.93 -2.00
CA ASN A 111 11.01 21.33 -0.69
C ASN A 111 9.97 21.67 0.39
N GLY A 112 8.85 20.96 0.41
CA GLY A 112 7.83 21.17 1.43
C GLY A 112 6.82 22.27 1.15
N SER A 113 6.92 22.93 -0.01
CA SER A 113 5.90 23.86 -0.53
C SER A 113 4.51 23.24 -0.48
N SER A 114 3.46 24.05 -0.53
CA SER A 114 2.15 23.50 -0.82
C SER A 114 2.14 22.79 -2.18
N PRO A 115 1.34 21.72 -2.33
CA PRO A 115 1.14 21.09 -3.63
C PRO A 115 0.68 22.16 -4.61
N THR A 116 1.37 22.28 -5.73
CA THR A 116 0.86 23.01 -6.87
C THR A 116 -0.12 22.09 -7.57
N THR A 117 -1.41 22.42 -7.50
CA THR A 117 -2.46 21.73 -8.24
C THR A 117 -2.83 22.55 -9.46
N SER A 118 -2.97 21.86 -10.59
CA SER A 118 -3.55 22.43 -11.79
C SER A 118 -4.56 21.42 -12.35
N PRO A 119 -5.86 21.77 -12.47
CA PRO A 119 -6.54 23.01 -12.08
C PRO A 119 -6.78 23.17 -10.56
N THR A 120 -7.06 24.41 -10.13
CA THR A 120 -7.22 24.86 -8.73
C THR A 120 -8.41 24.24 -7.97
N GLU A 121 -9.37 23.61 -8.65
CA GLU A 121 -10.58 23.05 -8.04
C GLU A 121 -10.42 21.60 -7.56
N TRP A 122 -9.21 21.03 -7.70
CA TRP A 122 -9.01 19.62 -7.40
C TRP A 122 -8.74 19.35 -5.91
N ASP A 123 -9.64 18.57 -5.28
CA ASP A 123 -9.35 17.90 -4.02
C ASP A 123 -8.36 16.72 -4.20
N VAL A 124 -7.09 16.98 -3.92
CA VAL A 124 -6.02 15.97 -3.94
C VAL A 124 -6.27 14.88 -2.89
N LYS A 125 -7.15 15.08 -1.89
CA LYS A 125 -7.50 14.06 -0.89
C LYS A 125 -8.03 12.78 -1.52
N SER A 126 -8.88 12.92 -2.54
CA SER A 126 -9.51 11.79 -3.22
C SER A 126 -8.70 11.28 -4.41
N ALA A 127 -7.58 11.93 -4.74
CA ALA A 127 -6.76 11.58 -5.90
C ALA A 127 -5.99 10.27 -5.70
N PHE A 128 -5.55 10.00 -4.47
CA PHE A 128 -4.69 8.87 -4.16
C PHE A 128 -5.33 7.98 -3.10
N TYR A 129 -5.46 6.70 -3.45
CA TYR A 129 -5.76 5.65 -2.51
C TYR A 129 -4.62 4.64 -2.53
N GLY A 130 -3.86 4.58 -1.44
CA GLY A 130 -2.77 3.63 -1.25
C GLY A 130 -3.09 2.68 -0.11
N ARG A 131 -2.87 1.38 -0.33
CA ARG A 131 -2.89 0.35 0.70
C ARG A 131 -1.69 -0.56 0.53
N SER A 132 -1.05 -0.91 1.64
CA SER A 132 -0.01 -1.91 1.65
C SER A 132 -0.61 -3.27 1.31
N SER A 133 0.04 -4.03 0.43
CA SER A 133 -0.33 -5.44 0.21
C SER A 133 0.09 -6.34 1.38
N PHE A 134 0.72 -5.79 2.43
CA PHE A 134 1.04 -6.54 3.64
C PHE A 134 -0.24 -6.90 4.39
N ARG A 135 -0.79 -8.02 3.93
CA ARG A 135 -1.61 -9.03 4.61
C ARG A 135 -2.47 -8.46 5.70
N THR A 136 -3.67 -7.98 5.32
CA THR A 136 -4.85 -8.02 6.21
C THR A 136 -4.73 -9.25 7.08
N ALA A 137 -4.68 -9.06 8.40
CA ALA A 137 -4.74 -10.19 9.30
C ALA A 137 -5.99 -10.97 8.89
N PRO A 138 -5.91 -12.30 8.70
CA PRO A 138 -7.08 -13.10 8.34
C PRO A 138 -8.14 -13.13 9.46
N GLU A 139 -7.93 -12.35 10.51
CA GLU A 139 -8.78 -12.26 11.69
C GLU A 139 -9.31 -10.82 11.75
N LEU A 140 -10.62 -10.66 11.59
CA LEU A 140 -11.26 -9.38 11.93
C LEU A 140 -11.19 -9.22 13.45
N ARG A 141 -10.57 -8.13 13.91
CA ARG A 141 -10.56 -7.76 15.31
C ARG A 141 -11.67 -6.74 15.52
N ALA A 142 -12.74 -7.16 16.20
CA ALA A 142 -13.78 -6.25 16.62
C ALA A 142 -13.22 -5.27 17.66
N THR A 143 -12.70 -4.14 17.19
CA THR A 143 -12.37 -3.01 18.05
C THR A 143 -13.51 -2.01 17.85
N PRO A 144 -14.41 -1.83 18.83
CA PRO A 144 -15.44 -0.82 18.73
C PRO A 144 -14.75 0.55 18.75
N GLN A 145 -14.62 1.17 17.58
CA GLN A 145 -14.18 2.55 17.45
C GLN A 145 -15.30 3.35 16.79
N THR A 146 -15.72 4.41 17.46
CA THR A 146 -16.58 5.45 16.89
C THR A 146 -15.72 6.30 15.96
N VAL A 147 -15.55 5.86 14.73
CA VAL A 147 -14.82 6.61 13.70
C VAL A 147 -15.83 7.22 12.74
N ASP A 148 -15.64 8.49 12.40
CA ASP A 148 -16.28 9.06 11.23
C ASP A 148 -15.66 8.50 9.94
N ILE A 149 -16.29 7.47 9.39
CA ILE A 149 -15.90 6.82 8.13
C ILE A 149 -16.00 7.82 6.96
N GLY A 150 -16.97 8.73 7.00
CA GLY A 150 -17.15 9.75 5.95
C GLY A 150 -15.96 10.70 5.87
N ALA A 151 -15.33 10.98 7.01
CA ALA A 151 -14.12 11.78 7.10
C ALA A 151 -12.82 11.00 6.85
N ASP A 152 -12.88 9.67 6.67
CA ASP A 152 -11.70 8.77 6.55
C ASP A 152 -10.70 8.94 7.72
N ALA A 153 -11.23 9.13 8.94
CA ALA A 153 -10.45 9.51 10.11
C ALA A 153 -9.58 8.37 10.70
N ASP A 154 -9.91 7.11 10.42
CA ASP A 154 -9.16 5.92 10.86
C ASP A 154 -8.20 5.36 9.82
N ARG A 155 -7.95 6.12 8.74
CA ARG A 155 -6.99 5.68 7.73
C ARG A 155 -5.59 5.45 8.31
N PRO A 156 -4.83 4.52 7.73
CA PRO A 156 -3.44 4.36 8.07
C PRO A 156 -2.67 5.66 7.85
N ARG A 157 -1.76 5.97 8.78
CA ARG A 157 -0.91 7.15 8.67
C ARG A 157 -0.06 7.10 7.40
N ARG A 158 0.50 5.93 7.09
CA ARG A 158 1.29 5.68 5.87
C ARG A 158 0.63 4.67 4.95
N PHE A 159 0.91 4.77 3.65
CA PHE A 159 0.44 3.75 2.69
C PHE A 159 1.03 2.36 2.93
N ILE A 160 2.15 2.26 3.65
CA ILE A 160 2.80 0.99 4.00
C ILE A 160 2.27 0.38 5.30
N ASP A 161 1.53 1.15 6.10
CA ASP A 161 1.02 0.69 7.39
C ASP A 161 -0.13 -0.30 7.21
N PHE A 162 -0.40 -1.06 8.28
CA PHE A 162 -1.47 -2.04 8.30
C PHE A 162 -2.83 -1.34 8.30
N ASP A 163 -3.69 -1.67 7.35
CA ASP A 163 -5.01 -1.06 7.21
C ASP A 163 -6.07 -1.83 8.01
N THR A 164 -6.49 -1.24 9.12
CA THR A 164 -7.53 -1.76 10.01
C THR A 164 -8.94 -1.29 9.64
N ARG A 165 -9.09 -0.38 8.67
CA ARG A 165 -10.39 0.23 8.34
C ARG A 165 -11.42 -0.81 7.92
N PHE A 166 -10.99 -1.88 7.27
CA PHE A 166 -11.89 -2.96 6.85
C PHE A 166 -12.68 -3.54 8.03
N ASP A 167 -12.05 -3.71 9.19
CA ASP A 167 -12.72 -4.24 10.38
C ASP A 167 -13.75 -3.23 10.91
N ALA A 168 -13.41 -1.93 10.92
CA ALA A 168 -14.28 -0.84 11.34
C ALA A 168 -15.48 -0.66 10.38
N ASP A 169 -15.23 -0.67 9.07
CA ASP A 169 -16.23 -0.60 8.01
C ASP A 169 -17.26 -1.73 8.14
N ILE A 170 -16.80 -2.97 8.31
CA ILE A 170 -17.69 -4.13 8.47
C ILE A 170 -18.49 -4.02 9.77
N ALA A 171 -17.86 -3.61 10.88
CA ALA A 171 -18.55 -3.43 12.14
C ALA A 171 -19.65 -2.36 12.03
N ARG A 172 -19.35 -1.23 11.37
CA ARG A 172 -20.31 -0.13 11.19
C ARG A 172 -21.46 -0.50 10.25
N ILE A 173 -21.16 -1.10 9.10
CA ILE A 173 -22.20 -1.60 8.18
C ILE A 173 -23.10 -2.60 8.90
N THR A 174 -22.53 -3.47 9.74
CA THR A 174 -23.31 -4.42 10.55
C THR A 174 -24.18 -3.70 11.57
N GLU A 175 -23.65 -2.69 12.27
CA GLU A 175 -24.42 -1.87 13.22
C GLU A 175 -25.60 -1.16 12.53
N ASP A 176 -25.35 -0.50 11.39
CA ASP A 176 -26.37 0.23 10.65
C ASP A 176 -27.46 -0.72 10.11
N LEU A 177 -27.05 -1.88 9.56
CA LEU A 177 -27.94 -2.97 9.16
C LEU A 177 -28.85 -3.41 10.30
N LEU A 178 -28.25 -3.68 11.46
CA LEU A 178 -28.94 -4.20 12.63
C LEU A 178 -29.91 -3.16 13.23
N ARG A 179 -29.45 -1.91 13.38
CA ARG A 179 -30.27 -0.79 13.87
C ARG A 179 -31.47 -0.56 12.98
N GLU A 180 -31.28 -0.64 11.66
CA GLU A 180 -32.37 -0.49 10.72
C GLU A 180 -33.33 -1.68 10.78
N PHE A 181 -32.79 -2.91 10.79
CA PHE A 181 -33.59 -4.14 10.80
C PHE A 181 -34.49 -4.26 12.05
N TRP A 182 -34.01 -3.86 13.23
CA TRP A 182 -34.83 -3.95 14.45
C TRP A 182 -35.91 -2.87 14.56
N GLY A 183 -35.89 -1.84 13.70
CA GLY A 183 -36.89 -0.78 13.70
C GLY A 183 -38.06 -1.00 12.74
N ARG A 184 -38.00 -1.98 11.83
CA ARG A 184 -38.98 -2.17 10.73
C ARG A 184 -39.07 -3.62 10.27
N ASP A 185 -40.23 -4.02 9.79
CA ASP A 185 -40.42 -5.28 9.07
C ASP A 185 -39.94 -5.13 7.62
N PHE A 186 -38.80 -5.74 7.29
CA PHE A 186 -38.27 -5.76 5.92
C PHE A 186 -38.60 -7.05 5.19
N ALA A 187 -39.04 -6.94 3.94
CA ALA A 187 -39.03 -8.09 3.03
C ALA A 187 -37.58 -8.46 2.67
N SER A 188 -37.31 -9.77 2.51
CA SER A 188 -35.95 -10.26 2.21
C SER A 188 -35.32 -9.62 0.96
N ASP A 189 -36.13 -9.29 -0.05
CA ASP A 189 -35.64 -8.69 -1.29
C ASP A 189 -35.27 -7.22 -1.13
N GLU A 190 -35.91 -6.50 -0.20
CA GLU A 190 -35.55 -5.11 0.12
C GLU A 190 -34.17 -5.04 0.77
N ILE A 191 -33.85 -5.99 1.64
CA ILE A 191 -32.52 -6.10 2.28
C ILE A 191 -31.44 -6.34 1.22
N LYS A 192 -31.68 -7.24 0.26
CA LYS A 192 -30.73 -7.48 -0.83
C LYS A 192 -30.54 -6.25 -1.69
N ALA A 193 -31.64 -5.59 -2.08
CA ALA A 193 -31.62 -4.40 -2.91
C ALA A 193 -30.83 -3.27 -2.25
N ARG A 194 -31.00 -3.08 -0.94
CA ARG A 194 -30.42 -1.96 -0.22
C ARG A 194 -28.98 -2.18 0.22
N PHE A 195 -28.59 -3.39 0.59
CA PHE A 195 -27.28 -3.65 1.20
C PHE A 195 -26.37 -4.54 0.38
N VAL A 196 -26.92 -5.60 -0.24
CA VAL A 196 -26.11 -6.58 -0.99
C VAL A 196 -25.81 -6.08 -2.41
N ASN A 197 -26.78 -5.48 -3.08
CA ASN A 197 -26.63 -5.01 -4.45
C ASN A 197 -25.58 -3.89 -4.57
N PRO A 198 -25.54 -2.86 -3.71
CA PRO A 198 -24.51 -1.83 -3.81
C PRO A 198 -23.09 -2.38 -3.67
N ILE A 199 -22.89 -3.38 -2.79
CA ILE A 199 -21.61 -4.08 -2.65
C ILE A 199 -21.28 -4.84 -3.94
N ASN A 200 -22.24 -5.58 -4.50
CA ASN A 200 -22.05 -6.31 -5.74
C ASN A 200 -21.78 -5.40 -6.94
N ASP A 201 -22.42 -4.24 -7.01
CA ASP A 201 -22.18 -3.23 -8.04
C ASP A 201 -20.78 -2.64 -7.91
N ALA A 202 -20.32 -2.37 -6.67
CA ALA A 202 -18.95 -1.96 -6.42
C ALA A 202 -17.94 -3.04 -6.85
N LEU A 203 -18.18 -4.31 -6.48
CA LEU A 203 -17.34 -5.43 -6.89
C LEU A 203 -17.33 -5.61 -8.42
N ALA A 204 -18.47 -5.43 -9.09
CA ALA A 204 -18.58 -5.47 -10.54
C ALA A 204 -17.78 -4.35 -11.22
N ARG A 205 -17.75 -3.14 -10.66
CA ARG A 205 -16.91 -2.04 -11.17
C ARG A 205 -15.41 -2.37 -11.07
N VAL A 206 -14.98 -3.05 -10.00
CA VAL A 206 -13.56 -3.39 -9.77
C VAL A 206 -13.12 -4.60 -10.60
N PHE A 207 -13.88 -5.69 -10.58
CA PHE A 207 -13.48 -6.96 -11.18
C PHE A 207 -14.08 -7.21 -12.58
N GLY A 208 -14.99 -6.34 -13.01
CA GLY A 208 -15.76 -6.49 -14.23
C GLY A 208 -16.87 -7.55 -14.12
N ASN A 209 -17.74 -7.56 -15.11
CA ASN A 209 -18.83 -8.55 -15.25
C ASN A 209 -18.44 -9.80 -16.05
N GLY A 210 -17.14 -10.00 -16.29
CA GLY A 210 -16.63 -11.15 -17.05
C GLY A 210 -16.82 -12.49 -16.35
N SER A 211 -17.09 -13.54 -17.12
CA SER A 211 -17.44 -14.88 -16.63
C SER A 211 -16.39 -15.58 -15.76
N GLY A 212 -15.12 -15.12 -15.78
CA GLY A 212 -14.03 -15.68 -14.98
C GLY A 212 -13.54 -14.83 -13.80
N THR A 213 -13.92 -13.55 -13.73
CA THR A 213 -13.37 -12.60 -12.75
C THR A 213 -14.42 -12.02 -11.81
N THR A 214 -15.71 -12.25 -12.07
CA THR A 214 -16.80 -11.75 -11.22
C THR A 214 -16.66 -12.22 -9.78
N LEU A 215 -16.67 -11.27 -8.84
CA LEU A 215 -16.78 -11.53 -7.41
C LEU A 215 -18.12 -10.97 -6.95
N ARG A 216 -18.93 -11.78 -6.26
CA ARG A 216 -20.22 -11.35 -5.70
C ARG A 216 -20.37 -11.80 -4.26
N LEU A 217 -20.85 -10.91 -3.41
CA LEU A 217 -21.34 -11.25 -2.08
C LEU A 217 -22.66 -12.02 -2.22
N THR A 218 -22.70 -13.24 -1.67
CA THR A 218 -23.90 -14.09 -1.71
C THR A 218 -24.62 -14.16 -0.38
N GLN A 219 -23.88 -14.14 0.72
CA GLN A 219 -24.45 -14.33 2.04
C GLN A 219 -23.57 -13.69 3.12
N MET A 220 -24.21 -13.06 4.09
CA MET A 220 -23.62 -12.68 5.37
C MET A 220 -24.37 -13.44 6.46
N VAL A 221 -23.66 -14.23 7.25
CA VAL A 221 -24.19 -14.94 8.40
C VAL A 221 -23.71 -14.21 9.65
N PRO A 222 -24.60 -13.61 10.44
CA PRO A 222 -24.20 -12.93 11.67
C PRO A 222 -23.61 -13.92 12.66
N ALA A 223 -22.87 -13.40 13.64
CA ALA A 223 -22.38 -14.20 14.75
C ALA A 223 -23.58 -14.75 15.55
N LEU A 224 -23.73 -16.07 15.60
CA LEU A 224 -24.77 -16.74 16.39
C LEU A 224 -24.10 -17.63 17.44
N GLY A 225 -24.21 -17.22 18.71
CA GLY A 225 -23.57 -17.90 19.83
C GLY A 225 -22.04 -17.76 19.81
N GLN A 226 -21.32 -18.88 19.92
CA GLN A 226 -19.85 -18.93 19.88
C GLN A 226 -19.29 -18.96 18.45
N LYS A 227 -20.15 -18.93 17.43
CA LYS A 227 -19.71 -18.93 16.03
C LYS A 227 -19.45 -17.49 15.58
N PRO A 228 -18.24 -17.20 15.07
CA PRO A 228 -17.92 -15.91 14.49
C PRO A 228 -18.73 -15.66 13.22
N PRO A 229 -18.91 -14.39 12.81
CA PRO A 229 -19.64 -14.08 11.58
C PRO A 229 -18.94 -14.72 10.36
N ASP A 230 -19.75 -15.17 9.40
CA ASP A 230 -19.30 -15.83 8.16
C ASP A 230 -19.78 -15.04 6.94
N ILE A 231 -18.86 -14.66 6.07
CA ILE A 231 -19.16 -13.92 4.84
C ILE A 231 -18.80 -14.83 3.65
N ARG A 232 -19.75 -14.99 2.73
CA ARG A 232 -19.59 -15.87 1.56
C ARG A 232 -19.61 -15.07 0.28
N PHE A 233 -18.60 -15.33 -0.53
CA PHE A 233 -18.43 -14.75 -1.85
C PHE A 233 -18.48 -15.82 -2.94
N ARG A 234 -18.99 -15.47 -4.11
CA ARG A 234 -18.91 -16.28 -5.33
C ARG A 234 -17.94 -15.63 -6.29
N LYS A 235 -16.89 -16.35 -6.69
CA LYS A 235 -15.92 -15.98 -7.72
C LYS A 235 -16.16 -16.80 -8.98
N GLY A 236 -16.73 -16.21 -10.01
CA GLY A 236 -17.18 -16.92 -11.21
C GLY A 236 -18.17 -18.03 -10.84
N ARG A 237 -17.76 -19.30 -11.02
CA ARG A 237 -18.55 -20.49 -10.64
C ARG A 237 -18.20 -21.07 -9.27
N SER A 238 -17.15 -20.57 -8.61
CA SER A 238 -16.65 -21.09 -7.34
C SER A 238 -17.18 -20.27 -6.16
N THR A 239 -17.44 -20.92 -5.02
CA THR A 239 -17.82 -20.25 -3.77
C THR A 239 -16.63 -20.24 -2.81
N ALA A 240 -16.37 -19.11 -2.19
CA ALA A 240 -15.36 -18.91 -1.16
C ALA A 240 -16.01 -18.43 0.14
N THR A 241 -15.50 -18.91 1.26
CA THR A 241 -16.04 -18.66 2.61
C THR A 241 -14.96 -18.01 3.46
N SER A 242 -15.29 -16.93 4.17
CA SER A 242 -14.39 -16.30 5.14
C SER A 242 -15.06 -16.29 6.51
N SER A 243 -14.53 -17.08 7.44
CA SER A 243 -14.93 -17.02 8.85
C SER A 243 -13.99 -16.12 9.63
N VAL A 244 -14.57 -15.23 10.44
CA VAL A 244 -13.83 -14.48 11.46
C VAL A 244 -13.44 -15.45 12.58
N ARG A 245 -12.47 -15.17 13.45
CA ARG A 245 -12.24 -16.00 14.66
C ARG A 245 -12.04 -15.06 15.83
N THR A 246 -12.97 -15.08 16.78
CA THR A 246 -12.84 -14.28 18.01
C THR A 246 -11.97 -15.04 19.01
N ARG A 247 -10.82 -14.46 19.38
CA ARG A 247 -10.05 -14.96 20.54
C ARG A 247 -10.68 -14.42 21.81
N SER A 248 -11.43 -15.27 22.51
CA SER A 248 -11.65 -15.08 23.94
C SER A 248 -10.29 -15.21 24.64
N ARG A 249 -9.72 -14.08 25.06
CA ARG A 249 -8.65 -14.10 26.07
C ARG A 249 -9.32 -14.33 27.41
N SER A 250 -9.58 -15.58 27.78
CA SER A 250 -9.78 -15.90 29.18
C SER A 250 -8.44 -15.70 29.88
N CYS A 251 -8.25 -14.54 30.50
CA CYS A 251 -7.20 -14.36 31.50
C CYS A 251 -7.56 -15.24 32.70
N ALA A 252 -7.26 -16.53 32.61
CA ALA A 252 -7.19 -17.39 33.77
C ALA A 252 -5.90 -17.01 34.51
N ALA A 253 -6.04 -16.20 35.55
CA ALA A 253 -5.04 -16.10 36.57
C ALA A 253 -4.91 -17.49 37.21
N ASN A 254 -3.85 -18.24 36.91
CA ASN A 254 -3.24 -19.09 37.93
C ASN A 254 -1.83 -19.58 37.62
N ASN A 255 -1.13 -19.71 38.74
CA ASN A 255 0.24 -20.13 38.97
C ASN A 255 0.61 -21.52 38.42
N ARG A 256 1.93 -21.67 38.21
CA ARG A 256 2.75 -22.90 38.19
C ARG A 256 2.87 -23.73 36.90
N THR A 257 4.11 -23.71 36.40
CA THR A 257 4.95 -24.85 35.96
C THR A 257 4.25 -26.07 35.35
N SER A 258 4.45 -26.29 34.05
CA SER A 258 5.21 -27.43 33.51
C SER A 258 5.07 -27.52 31.99
N SER A 259 6.08 -28.14 31.39
CA SER A 259 6.31 -28.39 29.98
C SER A 259 5.15 -29.05 29.23
N CYS A 260 4.89 -28.62 28.00
CA CYS A 260 4.72 -29.54 26.88
C CYS A 260 4.88 -28.85 25.51
N SER A 261 5.64 -29.54 24.66
CA SER A 261 5.82 -29.31 23.23
C SER A 261 4.58 -29.72 22.45
N ALA A 262 4.15 -28.88 21.49
CA ALA A 262 3.55 -29.31 20.22
C ALA A 262 3.41 -28.09 19.29
N THR A 263 4.44 -27.83 18.48
CA THR A 263 4.36 -26.82 17.41
C THR A 263 3.60 -27.44 16.24
N THR A 264 2.29 -27.19 16.15
CA THR A 264 1.52 -27.52 14.95
C THR A 264 1.79 -26.47 13.89
N ARG A 265 2.67 -26.78 12.93
CA ARG A 265 2.94 -25.97 11.74
C ARG A 265 1.74 -26.07 10.78
N LEU A 266 1.12 -24.93 10.49
CA LEU A 266 0.19 -24.78 9.37
C LEU A 266 0.97 -24.85 8.04
N LYS A 267 0.56 -25.78 7.17
CA LYS A 267 0.97 -25.85 5.77
C LYS A 267 0.49 -24.57 5.07
N ALA A 268 1.43 -23.70 4.72
CA ALA A 268 1.18 -22.67 3.72
C ALA A 268 0.92 -23.35 2.36
N ILE A 269 -0.14 -22.93 1.68
CA ILE A 269 -0.37 -23.24 0.27
C ILE A 269 0.75 -22.54 -0.51
N CYS A 270 1.72 -23.34 -0.93
CA CYS A 270 2.84 -22.90 -1.75
C CYS A 270 2.44 -23.08 -3.22
N PHE A 271 2.35 -22.00 -3.98
CA PHE A 271 2.30 -22.08 -5.43
C PHE A 271 3.69 -22.44 -5.93
N THR A 272 3.85 -23.68 -6.40
CA THR A 272 5.05 -24.14 -7.08
C THR A 272 5.22 -23.36 -8.38
N ARG A 273 6.27 -22.51 -8.45
CA ARG A 273 6.74 -21.97 -9.72
C ARG A 273 7.55 -23.04 -10.42
N GLY A 274 7.13 -23.37 -11.64
CA GLY A 274 7.85 -24.25 -12.54
C GLY A 274 9.28 -23.78 -12.78
N THR A 275 10.18 -24.75 -12.70
CA THR A 275 11.57 -24.70 -13.12
C THR A 275 11.66 -24.47 -14.63
N TRP A 276 12.27 -23.35 -15.03
CA TRP A 276 12.93 -23.24 -16.33
C TRP A 276 14.31 -22.61 -16.15
N TRP A 277 15.33 -23.46 -16.33
CA TRP A 277 16.71 -23.07 -16.58
C TRP A 277 16.87 -22.83 -18.08
N ARG A 278 17.44 -21.68 -18.47
CA ARG A 278 18.35 -21.61 -19.64
C ARG A 278 19.26 -20.38 -19.53
N ARG A 279 20.51 -20.66 -19.14
CA ARG A 279 21.69 -19.82 -19.41
C ARG A 279 22.00 -19.82 -20.90
N ARG A 280 22.40 -18.66 -21.45
CA ARG A 280 23.33 -18.52 -22.59
C ARG A 280 23.81 -17.05 -22.69
N PRO A 281 24.91 -16.75 -23.40
CA PRO A 281 26.21 -16.47 -22.78
C PRO A 281 26.66 -15.00 -22.90
N ARG A 282 27.72 -14.68 -22.15
CA ARG A 282 28.53 -13.45 -22.28
C ARG A 282 29.13 -13.38 -23.69
N ASN A 283 28.87 -12.30 -24.41
CA ASN A 283 29.73 -11.88 -25.51
C ASN A 283 30.81 -10.92 -24.98
N SER A 284 32.04 -11.41 -24.99
CA SER A 284 33.26 -10.63 -24.84
C SER A 284 33.74 -10.18 -26.22
N THR A 285 33.78 -8.87 -26.46
CA THR A 285 34.55 -8.28 -27.56
C THR A 285 35.74 -7.54 -26.97
N LYS A 286 36.92 -8.15 -27.09
CA LYS A 286 38.22 -7.47 -27.06
C LYS A 286 38.41 -6.76 -28.41
N PRO A 287 39.05 -5.59 -28.44
CA PRO A 287 39.90 -5.20 -29.55
C PRO A 287 41.37 -5.49 -29.22
N SER A 288 42.10 -5.96 -30.23
CA SER A 288 43.53 -6.26 -30.20
C SER A 288 44.27 -5.36 -31.20
N ILE A 289 45.43 -4.87 -30.75
CA ILE A 289 46.67 -4.58 -31.50
C ILE A 289 46.85 -3.21 -32.16
N GLY A 290 48.00 -2.61 -31.79
CA GLY A 290 48.77 -1.56 -32.47
C GLY A 290 49.24 -0.51 -31.45
N GLY A 291 50.52 -0.25 -31.18
CA GLY A 291 51.81 -0.74 -31.65
C GLY A 291 52.94 -0.04 -30.87
N CYS A 292 54.14 -0.62 -30.98
CA CYS A 292 55.44 -0.26 -30.39
C CYS A 292 55.77 1.22 -30.10
N SER A 293 56.39 1.48 -28.94
CA SER A 293 57.87 1.63 -28.84
C SER A 293 58.31 1.77 -27.37
N ARG A 294 59.26 0.93 -26.94
CA ARG A 294 59.99 1.07 -25.67
C ARG A 294 61.42 1.48 -26.00
N SER A 295 61.84 2.62 -25.47
CA SER A 295 63.24 3.04 -25.41
C SER A 295 63.95 2.39 -24.22
N ALA A 296 65.21 2.05 -24.45
CA ALA A 296 66.06 1.19 -23.64
C ALA A 296 66.60 1.86 -22.36
N TRP A 297 66.92 0.99 -21.39
CA TRP A 297 67.82 1.26 -20.27
C TRP A 297 69.29 1.29 -20.74
N PRO A 298 70.19 1.85 -19.93
CA PRO A 298 71.47 1.20 -19.70
C PRO A 298 71.65 0.81 -18.23
N ALA A 299 72.29 -0.33 -18.06
CA ALA A 299 72.79 -0.86 -16.80
C ALA A 299 74.10 -0.15 -16.41
N SER A 300 74.32 -0.02 -15.10
CA SER A 300 75.66 0.07 -14.53
C SER A 300 75.65 -0.58 -13.15
N ALA A 301 76.42 -1.65 -13.03
CA ALA A 301 76.77 -2.32 -11.80
C ALA A 301 77.81 -1.52 -11.02
N THR A 302 77.79 -1.55 -9.69
CA THR A 302 79.01 -1.51 -8.88
C THR A 302 78.77 -2.20 -7.53
N THR A 303 79.73 -3.05 -7.20
CA THR A 303 79.96 -3.87 -6.02
C THR A 303 80.34 -3.02 -4.80
N CYS A 304 79.83 -3.39 -3.62
CA CYS A 304 80.53 -3.56 -2.34
C CYS A 304 79.52 -4.07 -1.30
#